data_AF-A0A969KPA6-F1
#
_entry.id   AF-A0A969KPA6-F1
#
_cell.length_a   1.000
_cell.length_b   1.000
_cell.length_c   1.000
_cell.angle_alpha   90.00
_cell.angle_beta   90.00
_cell.angle_gamma   90.00
#
_symmetry.space_group_name_H-M   'P 1'
#
loop_
_entity.id
_entity.type
_entity.pdbx_description
1 polymer ?
#
loop_
_entity_poly.entity_id
_entity_poly.type
_entity_poly.pdbx_seq_one_letter_code
_entity_poly.pdbx_strand_id
1 'polypeptide(L)'
;MAQIWSEVLGVKTVGIHDGFLDLGGDSLLASQVVTRVIAKMSVALPLVRLFAAPTVADMAAEISDALIHNASEEVIEQLLAELDAGPSEMIDA
;
A
#
# COMPACT_ATOMS: atom_id res chain seq x y z
N MET A 1 -6.43 5.27 -7.18
CA MET A 1 -6.50 3.83 -7.52
C MET A 1 -7.05 3.58 -8.93
N ALA A 2 -8.26 4.04 -9.26
CA ALA A 2 -8.87 3.88 -10.59
C ALA A 2 -7.96 4.27 -11.78
N GLN A 3 -7.16 5.33 -11.64
CA GLN A 3 -6.19 5.73 -12.67
C GLN A 3 -5.12 4.65 -12.94
N ILE A 4 -4.56 4.02 -11.90
CA ILE A 4 -3.56 2.97 -12.07
C ILE A 4 -4.18 1.78 -12.82
N TRP A 5 -5.42 1.42 -12.49
CA TRP A 5 -6.15 0.36 -13.20
C TRP A 5 -6.42 0.73 -14.66
N SER A 6 -6.89 1.95 -14.92
CA SER A 6 -7.11 2.44 -16.29
C SER A 6 -5.83 2.36 -17.14
N GLU A 7 -4.69 2.76 -16.57
CA GLU A 7 -3.38 2.68 -17.23
C GLU A 7 -2.91 1.23 -17.47
N VAL A 8 -3.16 0.31 -16.53
CA VAL A 8 -2.76 -1.10 -16.63
C VAL A 8 -3.67 -1.86 -17.61
N LEU A 9 -4.98 -1.70 -17.48
CA LEU A 9 -6.00 -2.43 -18.23
C LEU A 9 -6.21 -1.85 -19.63
N GLY A 10 -5.72 -0.63 -19.91
CA GLY A 10 -5.93 0.05 -21.18
C GLY A 10 -7.37 0.51 -21.41
N VAL A 11 -8.15 0.69 -20.33
CA VAL A 11 -9.55 1.11 -20.39
C VAL A 11 -9.69 2.60 -20.07
N LYS A 12 -10.66 3.27 -20.71
CA LYS A 12 -10.82 4.74 -20.58
C LYS A 12 -11.31 5.18 -19.20
N THR A 13 -12.18 4.40 -18.58
CA THR A 13 -12.80 4.71 -17.29
C THR A 13 -12.95 3.43 -16.48
N VAL A 14 -12.69 3.53 -15.17
CA VAL A 14 -12.87 2.44 -14.20
C VAL A 14 -13.74 2.98 -13.06
N GLY A 15 -14.91 2.38 -12.86
CA GLY A 15 -15.78 2.61 -11.71
C GLY A 15 -15.18 2.03 -10.43
N ILE A 16 -15.55 2.60 -9.29
CA ILE A 16 -15.00 2.16 -7.99
C ILE A 16 -15.43 0.74 -7.60
N HIS A 17 -16.52 0.24 -8.19
CA HIS A 17 -17.07 -1.10 -7.96
C HIS A 17 -16.86 -2.04 -9.15
N ASP A 18 -16.12 -1.61 -10.17
CA ASP A 18 -15.83 -2.49 -11.30
C ASP A 18 -14.83 -3.56 -10.86
N GLY A 19 -15.12 -4.80 -11.22
CA GLY A 19 -14.26 -5.94 -10.93
C GLY A 19 -13.01 -5.94 -11.80
N PHE A 20 -11.83 -6.21 -11.21
CA PHE A 20 -10.58 -6.23 -11.97
C PHE A 20 -10.61 -7.26 -13.12
N LEU A 21 -11.12 -8.46 -12.83
CA LEU A 21 -11.24 -9.54 -13.81
C LEU A 21 -12.33 -9.25 -14.85
N ASP A 22 -13.42 -8.60 -14.45
CA ASP A 22 -14.52 -8.22 -15.36
C ASP A 22 -14.06 -7.19 -16.40
N LEU A 23 -13.07 -6.37 -16.05
CA LEU A 23 -12.42 -5.42 -16.95
C LEU A 23 -11.29 -6.04 -17.80
N GLY A 24 -11.11 -7.37 -17.75
CA GLY A 24 -10.09 -8.10 -18.51
C GLY A 24 -8.74 -8.23 -17.80
N GLY A 25 -8.68 -7.98 -16.49
CA GLY A 25 -7.49 -8.17 -15.68
C GLY A 25 -7.09 -9.64 -15.52
N ASP A 26 -5.79 -9.87 -15.32
CA ASP A 26 -5.21 -11.19 -15.02
C ASP A 26 -4.08 -11.06 -13.97
N SER A 27 -3.39 -12.17 -13.67
CA SER A 27 -2.31 -12.19 -12.69
C SER A 27 -1.09 -11.34 -13.09
N LEU A 28 -0.82 -11.20 -14.39
CA LEU A 28 0.28 -10.38 -14.90
C LEU A 28 -0.03 -8.89 -14.72
N LEU A 29 -1.25 -8.48 -15.09
CA LEU A 29 -1.74 -7.12 -14.91
C LEU A 29 -1.86 -6.77 -13.42
N ALA A 30 -2.32 -7.71 -12.59
CA ALA A 30 -2.34 -7.57 -11.13
C ALA A 30 -0.93 -7.29 -10.56
N SER A 31 0.09 -8.04 -11.00
CA SER A 31 1.48 -7.81 -10.60
C SER A 31 1.99 -6.42 -11.02
N GLN A 32 1.59 -5.94 -12.20
CA GLN A 32 1.90 -4.58 -12.64
C GLN A 32 1.21 -3.50 -11.80
N VAL A 33 -0.04 -3.73 -11.37
CA VAL A 33 -0.75 -2.84 -10.44
C VAL A 33 0.04 -2.75 -9.13
N VAL A 34 0.41 -3.89 -8.52
CA VAL A 34 1.18 -3.94 -7.27
C VAL A 34 2.49 -3.14 -7.40
N THR A 35 3.25 -3.39 -8.47
CA THR A 35 4.52 -2.70 -8.72
C THR A 35 4.33 -1.17 -8.80
N ARG A 36 3.27 -0.71 -9.48
CA ARG A 36 2.94 0.72 -9.58
C ARG A 36 2.46 1.31 -8.26
N VAL A 37 1.71 0.56 -7.45
CA VAL A 37 1.27 0.98 -6.11
C VAL A 37 2.46 1.16 -5.19
N ILE A 38 3.36 0.16 -5.10
CA ILE A 38 4.58 0.23 -4.29
C ILE A 38 5.40 1.47 -4.68
N ALA A 39 5.61 1.69 -5.98
CA ALA A 39 6.39 2.82 -6.48
C ALA A 39 5.75 4.19 -6.21
N LYS A 40 4.41 4.30 -6.22
CA LYS A 40 3.69 5.58 -6.06
C LYS A 40 3.33 5.89 -4.60
N MET A 41 3.20 4.88 -3.75
CA MET A 41 2.63 5.01 -2.41
C MET A 41 3.57 4.56 -1.29
N SER A 42 4.72 3.95 -1.63
CA SER A 42 5.68 3.40 -0.64
C SER A 42 5.04 2.41 0.34
N VAL A 43 4.01 1.67 -0.11
CA VAL A 43 3.31 0.65 0.68
C VAL A 43 3.74 -0.72 0.21
N ALA A 44 4.19 -1.56 1.13
CA ALA A 44 4.34 -2.99 0.89
C ALA A 44 2.94 -3.63 0.88
N LEU A 45 2.39 -3.85 -0.33
CA LEU A 45 1.09 -4.52 -0.50
C LEU A 45 1.32 -5.97 -0.96
N PRO A 46 1.08 -6.98 -0.10
CA PRO A 46 1.17 -8.38 -0.52
C PRO A 46 0.19 -8.67 -1.66
N LEU A 47 0.66 -9.37 -2.69
CA LEU A 47 -0.18 -9.73 -3.86
C LEU A 47 -1.45 -10.51 -3.45
N VAL A 48 -1.40 -11.29 -2.37
CA VAL A 48 -2.57 -12.00 -1.83
C VAL A 48 -3.68 -11.06 -1.38
N ARG A 49 -3.35 -9.87 -0.84
CA ARG A 49 -4.34 -8.85 -0.43
C ARG A 49 -4.99 -8.20 -1.64
N LEU A 50 -4.24 -8.05 -2.74
CA LEU A 50 -4.76 -7.56 -4.01
C LEU A 50 -5.85 -8.49 -4.56
N PHE A 51 -5.64 -9.82 -4.51
CA PHE A 51 -6.61 -10.79 -4.99
C PHE A 51 -7.85 -10.93 -4.09
N ALA A 52 -7.74 -10.59 -2.80
CA ALA A 52 -8.87 -10.53 -1.88
C ALA A 52 -9.77 -9.30 -2.12
N ALA A 53 -9.27 -8.31 -2.87
CA ALA A 53 -9.94 -7.06 -3.17
C ALA A 53 -10.40 -7.00 -4.65
N PRO A 54 -11.61 -7.46 -4.97
CA PRO A 54 -12.05 -7.60 -6.36
C PRO A 54 -12.28 -6.27 -7.07
N THR A 55 -12.52 -5.18 -6.33
CA THR A 55 -12.82 -3.85 -6.88
C THR A 55 -11.79 -2.79 -6.50
N VAL A 56 -11.85 -1.64 -7.18
CA VAL A 56 -11.05 -0.45 -6.83
C VAL A 56 -11.31 0.02 -5.40
N ALA A 57 -12.56 -0.04 -4.93
CA ALA A 57 -12.94 0.37 -3.57
C ALA A 57 -12.29 -0.54 -2.52
N ASP A 58 -12.39 -1.86 -2.71
CA ASP A 58 -11.79 -2.84 -1.80
C ASP A 58 -10.27 -2.68 -1.75
N MET A 59 -9.64 -2.46 -2.91
CA MET A 59 -8.19 -2.28 -3.01
C MET A 59 -7.73 -0.99 -2.33
N ALA A 60 -8.50 0.09 -2.45
CA ALA A 60 -8.20 1.33 -1.76
C ALA A 60 -8.30 1.18 -0.24
N ALA A 61 -9.28 0.41 0.26
CA ALA A 61 -9.42 0.10 1.68
C ALA A 61 -8.20 -0.70 2.19
N GLU A 62 -7.81 -1.75 1.47
CA GLU A 62 -6.64 -2.57 1.80
C GLU A 62 -5.33 -1.77 1.85
N ILE A 63 -5.13 -0.86 0.90
CA ILE A 63 -3.97 0.03 0.89
C ILE A 63 -4.04 1.03 2.05
N SER A 64 -5.23 1.58 2.34
CA SER A 64 -5.42 2.50 3.46
C SER A 64 -5.10 1.83 4.80
N ASP A 65 -5.56 0.60 4.99
CA ASP A 65 -5.25 -0.18 6.18
C ASP A 65 -3.75 -0.43 6.29
N ALA A 66 -3.08 -0.84 5.20
CA ALA A 66 -1.64 -1.06 5.19
C ALA A 66 -0.85 0.22 5.54
N LEU A 67 -1.29 1.39 5.03
CA LEU A 67 -0.68 2.68 5.35
C LEU A 67 -0.81 3.03 6.85
N ILE A 68 -1.98 2.80 7.44
CA ILE A 68 -2.23 3.09 8.86
C ILE A 68 -1.36 2.20 9.76
N HIS A 69 -1.22 0.92 9.42
CA HIS A 69 -0.42 -0.01 10.21
C HIS A 69 1.09 0.22 10.06
N ASN A 70 1.60 0.49 8.85
CA ASN A 70 3.01 0.81 8.64
C ASN A 70 3.44 2.08 9.39
N ALA A 71 2.59 3.12 9.41
CA ALA A 71 2.89 4.35 10.15
C ALA A 71 3.05 4.10 11.66
N SER A 72 2.33 3.12 12.22
CA SER A 72 2.45 2.78 13.65
C SER A 72 3.72 2.02 13.99
N GLU A 73 4.20 1.15 13.09
CA GLU A 73 5.44 0.39 13.28
C GLU A 73 6.68 1.32 13.23
N GLU A 74 6.73 2.22 12.25
CA GLU A 74 7.82 3.21 12.14
C GLU A 74 7.86 4.17 13.35
N VAL A 75 6.69 4.59 13.86
CA VAL A 75 6.60 5.41 15.08
C VAL A 75 7.05 4.63 16.32
N ILE A 76 6.69 3.34 16.44
CA ILE A 76 7.15 2.50 17.53
C ILE A 76 8.66 2.31 17.47
N GLU A 77 9.23 2.04 16.28
CA GLU A 77 10.67 1.91 16.10
C GLU A 77 11.42 3.20 16.44
N GLN A 78 10.91 4.37 16.05
CA GLN A 78 11.46 5.67 16.45
C GLN A 78 11.42 5.87 17.96
N LEU A 79 10.28 5.57 18.60
CA LEU A 79 10.14 5.66 20.06
C LEU A 79 11.09 4.70 20.78
N LEU A 80 11.24 3.47 20.30
CA LEU A 80 12.18 2.49 20.85
C LEU A 80 13.63 2.95 20.67
N ALA A 81 13.99 3.49 19.49
CA ALA A 81 15.32 4.02 19.23
C ALA A 81 15.66 5.23 20.12
N GLU A 82 14.69 6.11 20.40
CA GLU A 82 14.85 7.22 21.35
C GLU A 82 15.05 6.73 22.80
N LEU A 83 14.37 5.65 23.20
CA LEU A 83 14.52 5.05 24.53
C LEU A 83 15.86 4.31 24.68
N ASP A 84 16.30 3.60 23.63
CA ASP A 84 17.58 2.88 23.60
C ASP A 84 18.79 3.82 23.44
N ALA A 85 18.62 5.01 22.85
CA ALA A 85 19.67 6.01 22.75
C ALA A 85 20.10 6.57 24.12
N GLY A 86 19.24 6.45 25.15
CA GLY A 86 19.51 6.81 26.54
C GLY A 86 19.86 8.29 26.76
N PRO A 87 19.81 8.79 28.01
CA PRO A 87 20.35 10.11 28.33
C PRO A 87 21.88 10.02 28.40
N SER A 88 22.54 9.88 27.25
CA SER A 88 23.99 10.01 27.18
C SER A 88 24.33 11.50 27.04
N GLU A 89 25.17 11.99 27.96
CA GLU A 89 25.63 13.38 28.16
C GLU A 89 24.78 14.29 29.06
N MET A 90 24.59 13.92 30.33
CA MET A 90 24.44 14.95 31.38
C MET A 90 24.97 14.53 32.77
N ILE A 91 26.04 13.73 32.82
CA ILE A 91 26.83 13.55 34.04
C ILE A 91 28.30 13.72 33.69
N ASP A 92 28.67 14.95 33.32
CA ASP A 92 30.02 15.47 33.45
C ASP A 92 29.90 16.95 33.87
N ALA A 93 29.76 17.17 35.18
CA ALA A 93 30.09 18.42 35.89
C ALA A 93 29.96 18.22 37.41
#